data_AF-A0A3B8HH25-F1
#
_entry.id   AF-A0A3B8HH25-F1
#
_cell.length_a   1.000
_cell.length_b   1.000
_cell.length_c   1.000
_cell.angle_alpha   90.00
_cell.angle_beta   90.00
_cell.angle_gamma   90.00
#
_symmetry.space_group_name_H-M   'P 1'
#
loop_
_entity.id
_entity.type
_entity.pdbx_description
1 polymer ?
#
loop_
_entity_poly.entity_id
_entity_poly.type
_entity_poly.pdbx_seq_one_letter_code
_entity_poly.pdbx_strand_id
1 'polypeptide(L)' 'GELYQRDDDNEATVKSRLEVYDKQTKPLIDYFQKQGKLREIAGVGPMEEIFGRITKVLG' A
#
# COMPACT_ATOMS: atom_id res chain seq x y z
N GLY A 1 -14.18 -21.96 -10.53
CA GLY A 1 -14.92 -20.82 -9.97
C GLY A 1 -14.98 -19.74 -11.02
N GLU A 2 -16.03 -18.93 -11.02
CA GLU A 2 -16.21 -17.85 -11.99
C GLU A 2 -15.50 -16.57 -11.55
N LEU A 3 -15.11 -15.75 -12.52
CA LEU A 3 -14.56 -14.41 -12.26
C LEU A 3 -15.71 -13.50 -11.80
N TYR A 4 -15.49 -12.78 -10.71
CA TYR A 4 -16.40 -11.75 -10.23
C TYR A 4 -15.60 -10.55 -9.73
N GLN A 5 -16.22 -9.37 -9.81
CA GLN A 5 -15.70 -8.15 -9.21
C GLN A 5 -16.23 -8.04 -7.79
N ARG A 6 -15.40 -7.61 -6.85
CA ARG A 6 -15.88 -7.36 -5.49
C ARG A 6 -16.84 -6.17 -5.51
N ASP A 7 -17.87 -6.22 -4.67
CA ASP A 7 -18.88 -5.15 -4.59
C ASP A 7 -18.27 -3.77 -4.24
N ASP A 8 -17.14 -3.75 -3.53
CA ASP A 8 -16.44 -2.55 -3.10
C ASP A 8 -15.42 -2.01 -4.12
N ASP A 9 -15.20 -2.68 -5.25
CA ASP A 9 -14.27 -2.23 -6.31
C ASP A 9 -14.95 -1.29 -7.32
N ASN A 10 -15.82 -0.40 -6.83
CA ASN A 10 -16.44 0.67 -7.63
C ASN A 10 -15.81 2.03 -7.32
N GLU A 11 -15.88 2.98 -8.27
CA GLU A 11 -15.18 4.27 -8.19
C GLU A 11 -15.51 5.06 -6.92
N ALA A 12 -16.79 5.11 -6.53
CA ALA A 12 -17.23 5.82 -5.33
C ALA A 12 -16.59 5.25 -4.07
N THR A 13 -16.55 3.92 -3.94
CA THR A 13 -15.92 3.23 -2.82
C THR A 13 -14.40 3.40 -2.85
N VAL A 14 -13.76 3.32 -4.02
CA VAL A 14 -12.31 3.55 -4.18
C VAL A 14 -11.93 4.95 -3.71
N LYS A 15 -12.67 5.98 -4.10
CA LYS A 15 -12.44 7.36 -3.65
C LYS A 15 -12.55 7.49 -2.13
N SER A 16 -13.63 6.95 -1.55
CA SER A 16 -13.83 6.95 -0.10
C SER A 16 -12.69 6.25 0.65
N ARG A 17 -12.21 5.11 0.14
CA ARG A 17 -11.07 4.37 0.71
C ARG A 17 -9.77 5.18 0.69
N LEU A 18 -9.51 5.92 -0.39
CA LEU A 18 -8.35 6.81 -0.48
C LEU A 18 -8.43 7.96 0.52
N GLU A 19 -9.60 8.60 0.67
CA GLU A 19 -9.81 9.66 1.65
C GLU A 19 -9.62 9.17 3.09
N VAL A 20 -10.09 7.96 3.41
CA VAL A 20 -9.87 7.33 4.73
C VAL A 20 -8.39 7.01 4.95
N TYR A 21 -7.70 6.47 3.94
CA TYR A 21 -6.26 6.21 4.00
C TYR A 21 -5.47 7.48 4.33
N ASP A 22 -5.74 8.59 3.64
CA ASP A 22 -5.06 9.86 3.88
C ASP A 22 -5.28 10.40 5.30
N LYS A 23 -6.49 10.22 5.85
CA LYS A 23 -6.85 10.72 7.19
C LYS A 23 -6.36 9.83 8.33
N GLN A 24 -6.35 8.52 8.15
CA GLN A 24 -6.18 7.56 9.25
C GLN A 24 -4.93 6.70 9.13
N THR A 25 -4.54 6.31 7.90
CA THR A 25 -3.40 5.39 7.69
C THR A 25 -2.11 6.16 7.39
N LYS A 26 -2.15 7.19 6.57
CA LYS A 26 -0.97 7.99 6.18
C LYS A 26 -0.22 8.61 7.37
N PRO A 27 -0.86 9.08 8.46
CA PRO A 27 -0.14 9.57 9.64
C PRO A 27 0.77 8.52 10.30
N LEU A 28 0.51 7.22 10.09
CA LEU A 28 1.36 6.15 10.62
C LEU A 28 2.76 6.12 9.97
N ILE A 29 2.94 6.73 8.79
CA ILE A 29 4.25 6.88 8.15
C ILE A 29 5.20 7.64 9.08
N ASP A 30 4.78 8.84 9.55
CA ASP A 30 5.57 9.65 10.48
C ASP A 30 5.81 8.92 11.81
N TYR A 31 4.79 8.20 12.31
CA TYR A 31 4.90 7.41 13.54
C TYR A 31 6.02 6.35 13.45
N PHE A 32 6.07 5.56 12.38
CA PHE A 32 7.12 4.54 12.21
C PHE A 32 8.47 5.11 11.78
N GLN A 33 8.47 6.23 11.05
CA GLN A 33 9.69 6.95 10.69
C GLN A 33 10.44 7.45 11.94
N LYS A 34 9.71 8.03 12.90
CA LYS A 34 10.28 8.47 14.19
C LYS A 34 10.89 7.33 15.01
N GLN A 35 10.43 6.10 14.82
CA GLN A 35 11.00 4.90 15.48
C GLN A 35 12.18 4.30 14.71
N GLY A 36 12.54 4.85 13.54
CA GLY A 36 13.55 4.26 12.66
C GLY A 36 13.14 2.90 12.05
N LYS A 37 11.85 2.57 12.07
CA LYS A 37 11.31 1.28 11.58
C LYS A 37 10.72 1.34 10.18
N LEU A 38 10.47 2.54 9.65
CA LEU A 38 9.94 2.71 8.30
C LEU A 38 11.01 2.39 7.26
N ARG A 39 10.63 1.60 6.25
CA ARG A 39 11.39 1.37 5.02
C ARG A 39 10.48 1.62 3.83
N GLU A 40 10.87 2.54 2.95
CA GLU A 40 10.08 2.90 1.77
C GLU A 40 10.53 2.11 0.54
N ILE A 41 9.57 1.67 -0.26
CA ILE A 41 9.80 0.87 -1.48
C ILE A 41 8.86 1.39 -2.57
N ALA A 42 9.39 1.55 -3.79
CA ALA A 42 8.59 1.89 -4.95
C ALA A 42 7.66 0.72 -5.34
N GLY A 43 6.34 0.94 -5.22
CA GLY A 43 5.29 -0.06 -5.52
C GLY A 43 4.80 -0.10 -6.97
N VAL A 44 5.48 0.58 -7.89
CA VAL A 44 5.15 0.59 -9.33
C VAL A 44 6.21 -0.20 -10.10
N GLY A 45 5.76 -1.05 -11.04
CA GLY A 45 6.59 -1.88 -11.90
C GLY A 45 6.19 -3.37 -11.89
N PRO A 46 6.99 -4.23 -12.56
CA PRO A 46 6.80 -5.68 -12.53
C PRO A 46 6.85 -6.26 -11.11
N MET A 47 6.11 -7.33 -10.89
CA MET A 47 6.00 -7.97 -9.57
C MET A 47 7.37 -8.46 -9.07
N GLU A 48 8.17 -9.03 -9.96
CA GLU A 48 9.51 -9.56 -9.68
C GLU A 48 10.46 -8.45 -9.21
N GLU A 49 10.37 -7.27 -9.81
CA GLU A 49 11.17 -6.11 -9.39
C GLU A 49 10.74 -5.59 -8.02
N ILE A 50 9.43 -5.46 -7.79
CA ILE A 50 8.90 -5.00 -6.50
C ILE A 50 9.31 -5.99 -5.39
N PHE A 51 9.18 -7.28 -5.64
CA PHE A 51 9.61 -8.33 -4.71
C PHE A 51 11.11 -8.25 -4.41
N GLY A 52 11.94 -8.06 -5.43
CA GLY A 52 13.38 -7.87 -5.27
C GLY A 52 13.74 -6.64 -4.43
N ARG A 53 12.97 -5.54 -4.55
CA ARG A 53 13.16 -4.35 -3.70
C ARG A 53 12.78 -4.64 -2.24
N ILE A 54 11.72 -5.43 -2.00
CA ILE A 54 11.29 -5.85 -0.65
C ILE A 54 12.35 -6.73 0.02
N THR A 55 12.83 -7.77 -0.64
CA THR A 55 13.82 -8.69 -0.07
C THR A 55 15.13 -7.97 0.26
N LYS A 56 15.59 -7.08 -0.63
CA LYS A 56 16.80 -6.26 -0.41
C LYS A 56 16.75 -5.41 0.87
N VAL A 57 15.55 -4.97 1.27
CA VAL A 57 15.35 -4.18 2.49
C VAL A 57 15.31 -5.05 3.75
N LEU A 58 14.86 -6.30 3.62
CA LEU A 58 14.71 -7.25 4.73
C LEU A 58 16.00 -7.97 5.09
N GLY A 59 16.93 -8.14 4.14
CA GLY A 59 18.19 -8.87 4.33
C GLY A 59 18.09 -10.31 3.88
#